data_AF-A0A7S0RPX5-F1
#
_entry.id   AF-A0A7S0RPX5-F1
#
_cell.length_a   1.000
_cell.length_b   1.000
_cell.length_c   1.000
_cell.angle_alpha   90.00
_cell.angle_beta   90.00
_cell.angle_gamma   90.00
#
_symmetry.space_group_name_H-M   'P 1'
#
loop_
_entity.id
_entity.type
_entity.pdbx_description
1 polymer ?
#
loop_
_entity_poly.entity_id
_entity_poly.type
_entity_poly.pdbx_seq_one_letter_code
_entity_poly.pdbx_strand_id
1 'polypeptide(L)'
;YDVLIPALLEHGLWELPQHCHFMPSVPIKPMLAKPTTGVGEVLEKFSDVEFTCEYKYDGERAQVHVMDGGKKVMIFSRNSENMTSKYPDIVARLPALLAPGTTSAVFDGEAVAWDPE
;
A
#
# COMPACT_ATOMS: atom_id res chain seq x y z
N TYR A 1 -9.20 -14.37 -5.41
CA TYR A 1 -10.23 -14.82 -6.38
C TYR A 1 -11.62 -14.86 -5.77
N ASP A 2 -11.71 -14.89 -4.45
CA ASP A 2 -12.95 -15.09 -3.69
C ASP A 2 -13.96 -13.94 -3.81
N VAL A 3 -13.50 -12.77 -4.24
CA VAL A 3 -14.37 -11.60 -4.50
C VAL A 3 -14.70 -11.50 -5.99
N LEU A 4 -13.67 -11.64 -6.85
CA LEU A 4 -13.78 -11.39 -8.28
C LEU A 4 -14.65 -12.42 -9.00
N ILE A 5 -14.47 -13.71 -8.70
CA ILE A 5 -15.18 -14.79 -9.41
C ILE A 5 -16.67 -14.78 -9.09
N PRO A 6 -17.11 -14.68 -7.82
CA PRO A 6 -18.54 -14.57 -7.53
C PRO A 6 -19.20 -13.35 -8.17
N ALA A 7 -18.59 -12.17 -8.08
CA ALA A 7 -19.13 -10.95 -8.69
C ALA A 7 -19.23 -11.07 -10.22
N LEU A 8 -18.25 -11.72 -10.86
CA LEU A 8 -18.27 -11.96 -12.30
C LEU A 8 -19.41 -12.92 -12.71
N LEU A 9 -19.65 -13.97 -11.92
CA LEU A 9 -20.72 -14.94 -12.18
C LEU A 9 -22.11 -14.34 -11.97
N GLU A 10 -22.25 -13.41 -11.02
CA GLU A 10 -23.54 -12.81 -10.66
C GLU A 10 -23.92 -11.63 -11.57
N HIS A 11 -22.98 -10.72 -11.85
CA HIS A 11 -23.27 -9.46 -12.53
C HIS A 11 -22.69 -9.36 -13.95
N GLY A 12 -21.81 -10.30 -14.32
CA GLY A 12 -21.10 -10.27 -15.59
C GLY A 12 -19.91 -9.30 -15.60
N LEU A 13 -19.13 -9.36 -16.68
CA LEU A 13 -17.84 -8.66 -16.79
C LEU A 13 -17.98 -7.13 -16.76
N TRP A 14 -19.02 -6.60 -17.40
CA TRP A 14 -19.19 -5.16 -17.61
C TRP A 14 -19.60 -4.43 -16.34
N GLU A 15 -20.32 -5.11 -15.44
CA GLU A 15 -20.75 -4.56 -14.15
C GLU A 15 -19.68 -4.75 -13.06
N LEU A 16 -18.66 -5.58 -13.31
CA LEU A 16 -17.63 -5.92 -12.32
C LEU A 16 -16.99 -4.71 -11.60
N PRO A 17 -16.65 -3.59 -12.29
CA PRO A 17 -16.12 -2.40 -11.61
C PRO A 17 -17.06 -1.75 -10.60
N GLN A 18 -18.37 -2.02 -10.69
CA GLN A 18 -19.37 -1.51 -9.75
C GLN A 18 -19.51 -2.40 -8.50
N HIS A 19 -19.00 -3.63 -8.56
CA HIS A 19 -19.11 -4.61 -7.47
C HIS A 19 -17.77 -4.95 -6.83
N CYS A 20 -16.66 -4.80 -7.55
CA CYS A 20 -15.31 -5.06 -7.07
C CYS A 20 -14.53 -3.75 -6.89
N HIS A 21 -14.51 -3.25 -5.66
CA HIS A 21 -13.80 -2.03 -5.29
C HIS A 21 -12.50 -2.30 -4.56
N PHE A 22 -11.72 -1.24 -4.40
CA PHE A 22 -10.64 -1.24 -3.41
C PHE A 22 -11.20 -1.50 -2.01
N MET A 23 -10.63 -2.46 -1.31
CA MET A 23 -11.05 -2.82 0.05
C MET A 23 -9.83 -3.00 0.95
N PRO A 24 -9.80 -2.36 2.14
CA PRO A 24 -8.87 -2.73 3.19
C PRO A 24 -8.94 -4.24 3.45
N SER A 25 -7.80 -4.90 3.71
CA SER A 25 -7.57 -6.36 3.74
C SER A 25 -7.32 -7.08 2.41
N VAL A 26 -7.59 -6.45 1.26
CA VAL A 26 -7.22 -7.00 -0.05
C VAL A 26 -6.00 -6.23 -0.58
N PRO A 27 -4.83 -6.87 -0.73
CA PRO A 27 -3.63 -6.17 -1.18
C PRO A 27 -3.78 -5.66 -2.62
N ILE A 28 -3.32 -4.44 -2.87
CA ILE A 28 -3.28 -3.85 -4.21
C ILE A 28 -1.92 -4.04 -4.85
N LYS A 29 -1.92 -4.14 -6.18
CA LYS A 29 -0.69 -4.13 -6.96
C LYS A 29 0.02 -2.79 -6.75
N PRO A 30 1.26 -2.79 -6.24
CA PRO A 30 1.96 -1.55 -5.95
C PRO A 30 2.34 -0.80 -7.22
N MET A 31 2.40 0.54 -7.13
CA MET A 31 3.01 1.37 -8.18
C MET A 31 4.50 1.02 -8.31
N LEU A 32 4.97 0.90 -9.55
CA LEU A 32 6.37 0.60 -9.88
C LEU A 32 7.08 1.83 -10.43
N ALA A 33 8.39 1.92 -10.18
CA ALA A 33 9.23 2.98 -10.72
C ALA A 33 9.85 2.56 -12.06
N LYS A 34 10.03 3.52 -12.97
CA LYS A 34 10.84 3.36 -14.17
C LYS A 34 12.28 3.82 -13.84
N PRO A 35 13.32 3.02 -14.14
CA PRO A 35 14.70 3.48 -13.97
C PRO A 35 14.99 4.62 -14.94
N THR A 36 15.71 5.62 -14.46
CA THR A 36 16.12 6.81 -15.21
C THR A 36 17.60 7.05 -14.94
N THR A 37 18.36 7.39 -15.98
CA THR A 37 19.83 7.41 -15.90
C THR A 37 20.40 8.76 -15.47
N GLY A 38 19.57 9.81 -15.40
CA GLY A 38 20.00 11.13 -14.96
C GLY A 38 18.84 12.08 -14.68
N VAL A 39 19.14 13.13 -13.91
CA VAL A 39 18.15 14.13 -13.50
C VAL A 39 17.54 14.87 -14.70
N GLY A 40 18.31 15.09 -15.78
CA GLY A 40 17.82 15.74 -16.99
C GLY A 40 16.62 15.02 -17.64
N GLU A 41 16.64 13.68 -17.68
CA GLU A 41 15.53 12.88 -18.21
C GLU A 41 14.27 13.02 -17.35
N VAL A 42 14.42 13.14 -16.03
CA VAL A 42 13.30 13.38 -15.10
C VAL A 42 12.68 14.75 -15.36
N LEU A 43 13.51 15.79 -15.46
CA LEU A 43 13.06 17.17 -15.70
C LEU A 43 12.39 17.35 -17.06
N GLU A 44 12.89 16.69 -18.10
CA GLU A 44 12.26 16.71 -19.42
C GLU A 44 10.88 16.02 -19.38
N LYS A 45 10.82 14.85 -18.74
CA LYS A 45 9.60 14.04 -18.64
C LYS A 45 8.49 14.72 -17.83
N PHE A 46 8.85 15.47 -16.79
CA PHE A 46 7.92 16.18 -15.90
C PHE A 46 7.96 17.70 -16.08
N SER A 47 8.37 18.18 -17.25
CA SER A 47 8.62 19.61 -17.54
C SER A 47 7.43 20.53 -17.22
N ASP A 48 6.20 20.06 -17.38
CA ASP A 48 4.97 20.83 -17.15
C ASP A 48 4.12 20.28 -15.98
N VAL A 49 4.72 19.47 -15.10
CA VAL A 49 4.00 18.85 -13.97
C VAL A 49 4.81 19.04 -12.70
N GLU A 50 4.19 19.57 -11.65
CA GLU A 50 4.81 19.61 -10.32
C GLU A 50 5.09 18.18 -9.84
N PHE A 51 6.32 17.94 -9.38
CA PHE A 51 6.74 16.66 -8.83
C PHE A 51 7.49 16.85 -7.52
N THR A 52 7.51 15.79 -6.71
CA THR A 52 8.26 15.74 -5.46
C THR A 52 9.43 14.75 -5.58
N CYS A 53 10.45 14.94 -4.74
CA CYS A 53 11.57 14.03 -4.61
C CYS A 53 11.55 13.43 -3.20
N GLU A 54 11.49 12.11 -3.12
CA GLU A 54 11.53 11.36 -1.87
C GLU A 54 12.77 10.47 -1.83
N TYR A 55 13.31 10.23 -0.64
CA TYR A 55 14.39 9.27 -0.48
C TYR A 55 13.91 7.87 -0.87
N LYS A 56 14.69 7.20 -1.72
CA LYS A 56 14.48 5.77 -1.97
C LYS A 56 15.16 4.97 -0.86
N TYR A 57 14.40 4.64 0.17
CA TYR A 57 14.86 3.79 1.25
C TYR A 57 15.23 2.38 0.75
N ASP A 58 16.19 1.76 1.43
CA ASP A 58 16.64 0.39 1.18
C ASP A 58 16.12 -0.52 2.29
N GLY A 59 14.94 -1.09 2.06
CA GLY A 59 14.26 -1.92 3.03
C GLY A 59 13.30 -2.88 2.35
N GLU A 60 12.22 -3.19 3.06
CA GLU A 60 11.17 -4.07 2.56
C GLU A 60 9.87 -3.30 2.43
N ARG A 61 9.36 -3.22 1.20
CA ARG A 61 8.08 -2.54 0.94
C ARG A 61 6.95 -3.20 1.71
N ALA A 62 6.28 -2.40 2.52
CA ALA A 62 5.19 -2.80 3.39
C ALA A 62 3.92 -2.01 3.04
N GLN A 63 2.92 -2.71 2.51
CA GLN A 63 1.59 -2.17 2.30
C GLN A 63 0.74 -2.45 3.53
N VAL A 64 0.43 -1.43 4.32
CA VAL A 64 -0.17 -1.56 5.64
C VAL A 64 -1.63 -1.17 5.60
N HIS A 65 -2.51 -2.14 5.80
CA HIS A 65 -3.95 -1.96 5.85
C HIS A 65 -4.41 -1.87 7.30
N VAL A 66 -5.13 -0.80 7.62
CA VAL A 66 -5.71 -0.52 8.92
C VAL A 66 -7.23 -0.53 8.81
N MET A 67 -7.89 -1.24 9.72
CA MET A 67 -9.34 -1.37 9.78
C MET A 67 -9.82 -1.22 11.23
N ASP A 68 -11.12 -1.01 11.40
CA ASP A 68 -11.81 -0.97 12.70
C ASP A 68 -11.19 0.01 13.70
N GLY A 69 -10.77 1.18 13.22
CA GLY A 69 -10.15 2.22 14.03
C GLY A 69 -8.79 1.82 14.60
N GLY A 70 -8.02 1.00 13.87
CA GLY A 70 -6.71 0.53 14.31
C GLY A 70 -6.72 -0.83 15.02
N LYS A 71 -7.89 -1.43 15.28
CA LYS A 71 -7.97 -2.73 15.97
C LYS A 71 -7.46 -3.89 15.12
N LYS A 72 -7.51 -3.75 13.80
CA LYS A 72 -7.02 -4.75 12.86
C LYS A 72 -6.03 -4.11 11.91
N VAL A 73 -4.81 -4.64 11.92
CA VAL A 73 -3.73 -4.23 11.02
C VAL A 73 -3.28 -5.45 10.22
N MET A 74 -3.13 -5.29 8.92
CA MET A 74 -2.58 -6.30 8.03
C MET A 74 -1.45 -5.68 7.22
N ILE A 75 -0.35 -6.41 7.05
CA ILE A 75 0.82 -5.94 6.31
C ILE A 75 1.07 -6.90 5.16
N PHE A 76 1.21 -6.35 3.95
CA PHE A 76 1.48 -7.12 2.75
C PHE A 76 2.80 -6.73 2.10
N SER A 77 3.48 -7.72 1.53
CA SER A 77 4.69 -7.53 0.73
C SER A 77 4.38 -6.89 -0.62
N ARG A 78 5.43 -6.50 -1.34
CA ARG A 78 5.36 -6.10 -2.76
C ARG A 78 4.61 -7.10 -3.65
N ASN A 79 4.68 -8.39 -3.32
CA ASN A 79 4.08 -9.48 -4.09
C ASN A 79 2.72 -9.93 -3.52
N SER A 80 2.10 -9.13 -2.65
CA SER A 80 0.80 -9.39 -2.02
C SER A 80 0.80 -10.56 -1.02
N GLU A 81 1.97 -10.92 -0.49
CA GLU A 81 2.09 -11.94 0.56
C GLU A 81 1.77 -11.32 1.93
N ASN A 82 1.04 -12.05 2.77
CA ASN A 82 0.74 -11.58 4.12
C ASN A 82 1.98 -11.71 5.02
N MET A 83 2.48 -10.56 5.49
CA MET A 83 3.65 -10.42 6.35
C MET A 83 3.30 -9.91 7.75
N THR A 84 2.02 -9.91 8.11
CA THR A 84 1.55 -9.32 9.38
C THR A 84 2.26 -9.91 10.60
N SER A 85 2.51 -11.23 10.61
CA SER A 85 3.22 -11.92 11.70
C SER A 85 4.71 -11.58 11.79
N LYS A 86 5.31 -11.07 10.72
CA LYS A 86 6.73 -10.68 10.65
C LYS A 86 7.00 -9.36 11.37
N TYR A 87 5.99 -8.48 11.46
CA TYR A 87 6.11 -7.13 12.02
C TYR A 87 5.14 -6.88 13.19
N PRO A 88 5.24 -7.66 14.30
CA PRO A 88 4.35 -7.49 15.45
C PRO A 88 4.50 -6.11 16.11
N ASP A 89 5.68 -5.52 15.99
CA ASP A 89 6.04 -4.19 16.49
C ASP A 89 5.36 -3.05 15.71
N ILE A 90 5.22 -3.16 14.39
CA ILE A 90 4.46 -2.21 13.57
C ILE A 90 2.97 -2.32 13.93
N VAL A 91 2.45 -3.55 13.98
CA VAL A 91 1.04 -3.83 14.32
C VAL A 91 0.67 -3.24 15.68
N ALA A 92 1.55 -3.34 16.68
CA ALA A 92 1.29 -2.81 18.02
C ALA A 92 1.37 -1.29 18.11
N ARG A 93 2.26 -0.64 17.34
CA ARG A 93 2.52 0.80 17.43
C ARG A 93 1.60 1.65 16.58
N LEU A 94 1.22 1.15 15.42
CA LEU A 94 0.47 1.91 14.42
C LEU A 94 -0.85 2.52 14.94
N PRO A 95 -1.68 1.83 15.76
CA PRO A 95 -2.95 2.40 16.22
C PRO A 95 -2.80 3.70 17.00
N ALA A 96 -1.70 3.87 17.74
CA ALA A 96 -1.42 5.09 18.51
C ALA A 96 -0.97 6.26 17.63
N LEU A 97 -0.57 6.01 16.38
CA LEU A 97 -0.10 7.02 15.43
C LEU A 97 -1.21 7.53 14.51
N LEU A 98 -2.39 6.91 14.54
CA LEU A 98 -3.52 7.29 13.69
C LEU A 98 -4.11 8.62 14.18
N ALA A 99 -4.48 9.48 13.23
CA ALA A 99 -5.20 10.71 13.55
C ALA A 99 -6.55 10.39 14.21
N PRO A 100 -7.02 11.21 15.18
CA PRO A 100 -8.32 11.02 15.80
C PRO A 100 -9.45 10.91 14.78
N GLY A 101 -10.33 9.91 14.93
CA GLY A 101 -11.45 9.66 14.02
C GLY A 101 -11.13 8.80 12.79
N THR A 102 -9.88 8.37 12.60
CA THR A 102 -9.50 7.43 11.53
C THR A 102 -10.18 6.08 11.74
N THR A 103 -11.02 5.65 10.80
CA THR A 103 -11.72 4.34 10.87
C THR A 103 -11.00 3.25 10.07
N SER A 104 -10.41 3.61 8.93
CA SER A 104 -9.60 2.73 8.10
C SER A 104 -8.59 3.54 7.29
N ALA A 105 -7.48 2.91 6.91
CA ALA A 105 -6.45 3.52 6.06
C ALA A 105 -5.64 2.42 5.36
N VAL A 106 -5.02 2.75 4.24
CA VAL A 106 -3.97 1.91 3.62
C VAL A 106 -2.76 2.77 3.34
N PHE A 107 -1.63 2.37 3.91
CA PHE A 107 -0.33 3.03 3.75
C PHE A 107 0.55 2.22 2.81
N ASP A 108 1.38 2.91 2.04
CA ASP A 108 2.44 2.32 1.23
C ASP A 108 3.75 2.97 1.68
N GLY A 109 4.72 2.15 2.04
CA GLY A 109 5.98 2.62 2.59
C GLY A 109 7.01 1.51 2.68
N GLU A 110 8.15 1.85 3.29
CA GLU A 110 9.29 0.95 3.42
C GLU A 110 9.55 0.64 4.90
N ALA A 111 9.57 -0.65 5.24
CA ALA A 111 10.06 -1.10 6.54
C ALA A 111 11.59 -1.21 6.47
N VAL A 112 12.28 -0.38 7.25
CA VAL A 112 13.75 -0.28 7.25
C VAL A 112 14.28 -0.67 8.63
N ALA A 113 15.38 -1.41 8.66
CA ALA A 113 16.07 -1.70 9.90
C ALA A 113 16.58 -0.40 10.55
N TRP A 114 16.43 -0.28 11.87
CA TRP A 114 16.80 0.92 12.61
C TRP A 114 17.69 0.54 13.80
N ASP A 115 18.83 1.23 13.93
CA ASP A 115 19.73 1.10 15.08
C ASP A 115 19.24 2.04 16.21
N PRO A 116 18.87 1.52 17.39
CA PRO A 116 18.40 2.36 18.49
C PRO A 116 19.52 3.05 19.29
N GLU A 117 20.79 2.71 19.09
CA GLU A 117 21.95 3.33 19.77
C GLU A 117 22.40 4.63 19.10
#